data_AF-A0A376VKD6-F1
#
_entry.id   AF-A0A376VKD6-F1
#
_cell.length_a   1.000
_cell.length_b   1.000
_cell.length_c   1.000
_cell.angle_alpha   90.00
_cell.angle_beta   90.00
_cell.angle_gamma   90.00
#
_symmetry.space_group_name_H-M   'P 1'
#
loop_
_entity.id
_entity.type
_entity.pdbx_description
1 polymer ?
#
loop_
_entity_poly.entity_id
_entity_poly.type
_entity_poly.pdbx_seq_one_letter_code
_entity_poly.pdbx_strand_id
1 'polypeptide(L)'
;MGRKRLEKRLGDTPRVVEMQSEAGAIATVHGALQTGALSTSFTSSQGLLLMIPTLYKLAGELTPFVLHVAARTVATHALSIFGDHSDVMAVRQTGCAMLCAANVQEAQDFALISHIATLKSRVPFIHFFDGFRTSHEINKIVPLADDTILELMPQAEIDAHRARALNPEHPVIRGTSANPDTYFQSREATNPWYNAVYDHVEQAMNDFAAATGRQYQPFEYYGHPQAERVIILMGSAIGTCEEVVDELLTRGEKVGVLKVRLYRPFSAKTLATSSTGIRTQRGGTGQNQRTRCPGRTALSGCDDRTGRSL
;
A
#
# COMPACT_ATOMS: atom_id res chain seq x y z
N MET A 1 -20.92 -24.38 -1.43
CA MET A 1 -20.69 -25.01 -2.75
C MET A 1 -19.57 -24.35 -3.55
N GLY A 2 -19.22 -23.07 -3.32
CA GLY A 2 -18.11 -22.37 -4.01
C GLY A 2 -16.71 -22.89 -3.68
N ARG A 3 -16.32 -22.94 -2.39
CA ARG A 3 -14.95 -23.33 -1.94
C ARG A 3 -14.27 -24.50 -2.68
N LYS A 4 -15.04 -25.56 -2.98
CA LYS A 4 -14.57 -26.76 -3.69
C LYS A 4 -14.21 -26.54 -5.18
N ARG A 5 -14.67 -25.47 -5.82
CA ARG A 5 -14.49 -25.22 -7.26
C ARG A 5 -13.18 -24.49 -7.57
N LEU A 6 -12.83 -23.50 -6.74
CA LEU A 6 -11.52 -22.85 -6.78
C LEU A 6 -10.41 -23.87 -6.45
N GLU A 7 -10.58 -24.66 -5.39
CA GLU A 7 -9.67 -25.76 -4.99
C GLU A 7 -9.47 -26.75 -6.14
N LYS A 8 -10.53 -27.10 -6.88
CA LYS A 8 -10.47 -28.06 -7.99
C LYS A 8 -9.79 -27.52 -9.26
N ARG A 9 -9.75 -26.20 -9.47
CA ARG A 9 -9.12 -25.57 -10.66
C ARG A 9 -7.71 -25.02 -10.40
N LEU A 10 -7.43 -24.50 -9.20
CA LEU A 10 -6.06 -24.16 -8.79
C LEU A 10 -5.23 -25.41 -8.44
N GLY A 11 -5.88 -26.56 -8.29
CA GLY A 11 -5.25 -27.87 -8.22
C GLY A 11 -4.82 -28.30 -6.83
N ASP A 12 -4.96 -27.47 -5.80
CA ASP A 12 -4.66 -27.85 -4.42
C ASP A 12 -5.34 -26.94 -3.38
N THR A 13 -5.52 -27.48 -2.19
CA THR A 13 -5.88 -26.71 -0.97
C THR A 13 -4.66 -25.88 -0.55
N PRO A 14 -4.82 -24.59 -0.20
CA PRO A 14 -3.69 -23.78 0.27
C PRO A 14 -3.00 -24.43 1.48
N ARG A 15 -1.71 -24.74 1.34
CA ARG A 15 -0.91 -25.27 2.44
C ARG A 15 -0.53 -24.14 3.39
N VAL A 16 -1.06 -24.19 4.62
CA VAL A 16 -0.71 -23.24 5.68
C VAL A 16 0.39 -23.84 6.55
N VAL A 17 1.47 -23.08 6.73
CA VAL A 17 2.60 -23.46 7.59
C VAL A 17 2.87 -22.31 8.55
N GLU A 18 2.77 -22.58 9.85
CA GLU A 18 3.15 -21.65 10.89
C GLU A 18 4.67 -21.72 11.12
N MET A 19 5.31 -20.56 11.21
CA MET A 19 6.75 -20.43 11.45
C MET A 19 6.99 -19.88 12.86
N GLN A 20 8.23 -20.00 13.35
CA GLN A 20 8.63 -19.55 14.67
C GLN A 20 8.55 -18.01 14.87
N SER A 21 8.58 -17.25 13.77
CA SER A 21 8.45 -15.79 13.75
C SER A 21 8.12 -15.31 12.34
N GLU A 22 7.71 -14.05 12.20
CA GLU A 22 7.42 -13.41 10.91
C GLU A 22 8.67 -13.31 10.02
N ALA A 23 9.86 -13.21 10.60
CA ALA A 23 11.12 -13.29 9.86
C ALA A 23 11.28 -14.68 9.20
N GLY A 24 10.95 -15.75 9.93
CA GLY A 24 10.91 -17.10 9.39
C GLY A 24 9.80 -17.28 8.35
N ALA A 25 8.62 -16.71 8.59
CA ALA A 25 7.49 -16.75 7.68
C ALA A 25 7.83 -16.17 6.30
N ILE A 26 8.37 -14.94 6.25
CA ILE A 26 8.70 -14.33 4.97
C ILE A 26 9.88 -15.02 4.27
N ALA A 27 10.83 -15.58 5.02
CA ALA A 27 11.94 -16.34 4.45
C ALA A 27 11.46 -17.66 3.81
N THR A 28 10.53 -18.36 4.46
CA THR A 28 9.87 -19.54 3.89
C THR A 28 9.09 -19.18 2.63
N VAL A 29 8.36 -18.06 2.64
CA VAL A 29 7.68 -17.52 1.45
C VAL A 29 8.67 -17.23 0.33
N HIS A 30 9.79 -16.57 0.63
CA HIS A 30 10.83 -16.29 -0.35
C HIS A 30 11.35 -17.58 -0.98
N GLY A 31 11.69 -18.59 -0.18
CA GLY A 31 12.11 -19.90 -0.67
C GLY A 31 11.05 -20.59 -1.53
N ALA A 32 9.78 -20.59 -1.11
CA ALA A 32 8.68 -21.18 -1.86
C ALA A 32 8.44 -20.50 -3.22
N LEU A 33 8.57 -19.17 -3.28
CA LEU A 33 8.47 -18.44 -4.55
C LEU A 33 9.64 -18.75 -5.48
N GLN A 34 10.84 -19.03 -4.95
CA GLN A 34 11.98 -19.46 -5.77
C GLN A 34 11.75 -20.82 -6.42
N THR A 35 10.89 -21.69 -5.87
CA THR A 35 10.53 -22.99 -6.48
C THR A 35 9.34 -22.89 -7.45
N GLY A 36 8.84 -21.67 -7.72
CA GLY A 36 7.71 -21.43 -8.63
C GLY A 36 6.34 -21.60 -7.98
N ALA A 37 6.28 -21.80 -6.66
CA ALA A 37 5.02 -21.91 -5.92
C ALA A 37 4.46 -20.52 -5.59
N LEU A 38 3.22 -20.24 -5.98
CA LEU A 38 2.53 -19.01 -5.59
C LEU A 38 2.29 -19.05 -4.08
N SER A 39 2.82 -18.05 -3.37
CA SER A 39 2.79 -17.97 -1.91
C SER A 39 2.32 -16.59 -1.46
N THR A 40 1.69 -16.51 -0.29
CA THR A 40 1.27 -15.24 0.34
C THR A 40 1.49 -15.30 1.85
N SER A 41 1.41 -14.17 2.53
CA SER A 41 1.48 -14.10 3.99
C SER A 41 0.61 -12.95 4.52
N PHE A 42 0.35 -12.99 5.83
CA PHE A 42 -0.46 -12.00 6.55
C PHE A 42 0.34 -11.51 7.76
N THR A 43 0.42 -10.21 7.98
CA THR A 43 1.17 -9.65 9.12
C THR A 43 0.66 -8.26 9.54
N SER A 44 1.24 -7.69 10.59
CA SER A 44 0.98 -6.34 11.07
C SER A 44 2.12 -5.84 11.98
N SER A 45 2.33 -4.53 12.07
CA SER A 45 3.15 -3.88 13.10
C SER A 45 4.55 -4.50 13.22
N GLN A 46 4.92 -4.99 14.40
CA GLN A 46 6.23 -5.60 14.67
C GLN A 46 6.56 -6.77 13.73
N GLY A 47 5.55 -7.58 13.40
CA GLY A 47 5.72 -8.71 12.48
C GLY A 47 6.17 -8.23 11.10
N LEU A 48 5.61 -7.12 10.62
CA LEU A 48 6.02 -6.51 9.34
C LEU A 48 7.47 -6.01 9.40
N LEU A 49 7.90 -5.43 10.52
CA LEU A 49 9.28 -4.96 10.68
C LEU A 49 10.28 -6.11 10.60
N LEU A 50 9.94 -7.28 11.16
CA LEU A 50 10.76 -8.49 11.06
C LEU A 50 10.87 -9.02 9.63
N MET A 51 9.95 -8.65 8.73
CA MET A 51 9.98 -9.06 7.34
C MET A 51 10.86 -8.18 6.43
N ILE A 52 11.27 -6.98 6.89
CA ILE A 52 11.99 -5.97 6.08
C ILE A 52 13.17 -6.54 5.28
N PRO A 53 14.11 -7.30 5.87
CA PRO A 53 15.29 -7.78 5.14
C PRO A 53 14.92 -8.64 3.94
N THR A 54 13.92 -9.50 4.08
CA THR A 54 13.46 -10.41 3.02
C THR A 54 12.62 -9.68 1.98
N LEU A 55 11.87 -8.63 2.36
CA LEU A 55 11.14 -7.80 1.40
C LEU A 55 12.09 -7.15 0.38
N TYR A 56 13.27 -6.69 0.80
CA TYR A 56 14.30 -6.20 -0.12
C TYR A 56 14.77 -7.27 -1.12
N LYS A 57 14.89 -8.53 -0.67
CA LYS A 57 15.28 -9.65 -1.53
C LYS A 57 14.20 -9.98 -2.55
N LEU A 58 12.93 -10.07 -2.11
CA LEU A 58 11.78 -10.29 -2.97
C LEU A 58 11.67 -9.22 -4.06
N ALA A 59 11.80 -7.95 -3.67
CA ALA A 59 11.74 -6.81 -4.59
C ALA A 59 12.95 -6.77 -5.54
N GLY A 60 14.16 -7.00 -5.02
CA GLY A 60 15.39 -7.04 -5.83
C GLY A 60 15.43 -8.17 -6.84
N GLU A 61 14.80 -9.31 -6.54
CA GLU A 61 14.71 -10.47 -7.43
C GLU A 61 13.51 -10.42 -8.39
N LEU A 62 12.69 -9.35 -8.34
CA LEU A 62 11.49 -9.18 -9.16
C LEU A 62 10.61 -10.43 -9.09
N THR A 63 10.25 -10.79 -7.85
CA THR A 63 9.45 -11.97 -7.53
C THR A 63 8.00 -11.54 -7.26
N PRO A 64 7.02 -12.05 -8.05
CA PRO A 64 5.62 -11.72 -7.85
C PRO A 64 5.12 -12.32 -6.52
N PHE A 65 4.55 -11.49 -5.66
CA PHE A 65 4.11 -11.86 -4.31
C PHE A 65 3.21 -10.76 -3.76
N VAL A 66 2.20 -11.13 -2.98
CA VAL A 66 1.38 -10.17 -2.23
C VAL A 66 1.46 -10.46 -0.74
N LEU A 67 1.84 -9.45 0.03
CA LEU A 67 1.72 -9.41 1.49
C LEU A 67 0.44 -8.67 1.86
N HIS A 68 -0.42 -9.29 2.65
CA HIS A 68 -1.62 -8.67 3.18
C HIS A 68 -1.37 -8.15 4.59
N VAL A 69 -1.54 -6.83 4.79
CA VAL A 69 -1.21 -6.16 6.05
C VAL A 69 -2.44 -5.47 6.63
N ALA A 70 -2.84 -5.87 7.83
CA ALA A 70 -3.72 -5.07 8.65
C ALA A 70 -2.87 -4.02 9.39
N ALA A 71 -2.80 -2.81 8.83
CA ALA A 71 -1.87 -1.76 9.26
C ALA A 71 -2.12 -1.41 10.74
N ARG A 72 -1.05 -1.46 11.55
CA ARG A 72 -1.12 -1.39 13.01
C ARG A 72 0.05 -0.60 13.58
N THR A 73 -0.20 0.15 14.64
CA THR A 73 0.80 0.96 15.34
C THR A 73 2.06 0.16 15.67
N VAL A 74 3.22 0.73 15.35
CA VAL A 74 4.52 0.29 15.84
C VAL A 74 4.67 0.75 17.29
N ALA A 75 4.93 -0.18 18.19
CA ALA A 75 5.24 0.10 19.58
C ALA A 75 6.47 1.00 19.68
N THR A 76 6.29 2.18 20.28
CA THR A 76 7.35 3.17 20.50
C THR A 76 7.55 3.37 22.00
N HIS A 77 6.80 4.30 22.61
CA HIS A 77 6.76 4.48 24.07
C HIS A 77 5.88 3.45 24.77
N ALA A 78 4.89 2.89 24.05
CA ALA A 78 3.97 1.88 24.52
C ALA A 78 3.54 0.97 23.36
N LEU A 79 3.07 -0.23 23.68
CA LEU A 79 2.44 -1.12 22.72
C LEU A 79 1.02 -0.62 22.39
N SER A 80 0.68 -0.58 21.11
CA SER A 80 -0.70 -0.40 20.65
C SER A 80 -1.04 -1.50 19.66
N ILE A 81 -2.20 -2.13 19.84
CA ILE A 81 -2.74 -3.09 18.89
C ILE A 81 -3.61 -2.41 17.82
N PHE A 82 -3.89 -1.11 17.94
CA PHE A 82 -4.81 -0.40 17.06
C PHE A 82 -4.18 0.07 15.75
N GLY A 83 -5.03 0.45 14.80
CA GLY A 83 -4.62 0.80 13.44
C GLY A 83 -4.04 2.21 13.31
N ASP A 84 -2.88 2.29 12.67
CA ASP A 84 -2.33 3.46 12.00
C ASP A 84 -1.37 2.97 10.89
N HIS A 85 -0.73 3.87 10.15
CA HIS A 85 0.16 3.50 9.03
C HIS A 85 1.64 3.45 9.39
N SER A 86 2.02 3.48 10.67
CA SER A 86 3.43 3.54 11.08
C SER A 86 4.25 2.33 10.60
N ASP A 87 3.66 1.15 10.55
CA ASP A 87 4.29 -0.09 10.11
C ASP A 87 4.49 -0.13 8.58
N VAL A 88 3.44 0.14 7.81
CA VAL A 88 3.50 0.16 6.34
C VAL A 88 4.41 1.30 5.85
N MET A 89 4.44 2.43 6.54
CA MET A 89 5.36 3.52 6.21
C MET A 89 6.82 3.18 6.53
N ALA A 90 7.08 2.29 7.50
CA ALA A 90 8.43 1.82 7.81
C ALA A 90 9.03 0.90 6.72
N VAL A 91 8.20 0.36 5.83
CA VAL A 91 8.63 -0.54 4.73
C VAL A 91 8.53 0.08 3.34
N ARG A 92 8.19 1.36 3.22
CA ARG A 92 7.99 2.05 1.93
C ARG A 92 9.22 2.05 0.99
N GLN A 93 10.41 1.83 1.55
CA GLN A 93 11.70 1.83 0.85
C GLN A 93 12.18 0.43 0.43
N THR A 94 11.45 -0.65 0.76
CA THR A 94 11.86 -2.02 0.41
C THR A 94 11.82 -2.30 -1.09
N GLY A 95 11.11 -1.46 -1.84
CA GLY A 95 10.83 -1.68 -3.25
C GLY A 95 9.54 -2.46 -3.52
N CYS A 96 8.72 -2.73 -2.51
CA CYS A 96 7.38 -3.24 -2.76
C CYS A 96 6.45 -2.13 -3.27
N ALA A 97 5.55 -2.49 -4.18
CA ALA A 97 4.39 -1.67 -4.49
C ALA A 97 3.44 -1.66 -3.29
N MET A 98 2.70 -0.58 -3.07
CA MET A 98 1.84 -0.42 -1.89
C MET A 98 0.46 0.03 -2.32
N LEU A 99 -0.54 -0.84 -2.12
CA LEU A 99 -1.94 -0.63 -2.49
C LEU A 99 -2.82 -0.58 -1.23
N CYS A 100 -3.51 0.53 -1.04
CA CYS A 100 -4.29 0.84 0.16
C CYS A 100 -5.79 0.72 -0.11
N ALA A 101 -6.48 -0.15 0.64
CA ALA A 101 -7.93 -0.23 0.66
C ALA A 101 -8.52 0.60 1.81
N ALA A 102 -9.61 1.32 1.55
CA ALA A 102 -10.28 2.17 2.55
C ALA A 102 -11.46 1.50 3.25
N ASN A 103 -12.06 0.48 2.66
CA ASN A 103 -13.23 -0.19 3.23
C ASN A 103 -13.18 -1.70 2.96
N VAL A 104 -14.13 -2.44 3.54
CA VAL A 104 -14.19 -3.91 3.47
C VAL A 104 -14.36 -4.42 2.04
N GLN A 105 -15.13 -3.71 1.20
CA GLN A 105 -15.32 -4.06 -0.21
C GLN A 105 -14.00 -3.91 -0.99
N GLU A 106 -13.33 -2.76 -0.84
CA GLU A 106 -12.04 -2.50 -1.44
C GLU A 106 -10.97 -3.48 -0.95
N ALA A 107 -11.02 -3.92 0.31
CA ALA A 107 -10.07 -4.90 0.83
C ALA A 107 -10.18 -6.25 0.08
N GLN A 108 -11.40 -6.68 -0.27
CA GLN A 108 -11.59 -7.87 -1.13
C GLN A 108 -11.09 -7.62 -2.55
N ASP A 109 -11.49 -6.48 -3.13
CA ASP A 109 -11.26 -6.20 -4.55
C ASP A 109 -9.76 -5.93 -4.82
N PHE A 110 -9.10 -5.17 -3.94
CA PHE A 110 -7.67 -4.86 -4.04
C PHE A 110 -6.78 -6.03 -3.69
N ALA A 111 -7.26 -7.03 -2.93
CA ALA A 111 -6.57 -8.29 -2.81
C ALA A 111 -6.42 -8.96 -4.19
N LEU A 112 -7.50 -9.08 -4.97
CA LEU A 112 -7.41 -9.66 -6.32
C LEU A 112 -6.57 -8.79 -7.27
N ILE A 113 -6.82 -7.48 -7.29
CA ILE A 113 -6.08 -6.54 -8.16
C ILE A 113 -4.58 -6.57 -7.88
N SER A 114 -4.15 -6.62 -6.62
CA SER A 114 -2.72 -6.71 -6.27
C SER A 114 -2.09 -8.04 -6.72
N HIS A 115 -2.81 -9.16 -6.66
CA HIS A 115 -2.35 -10.45 -7.17
C HIS A 115 -2.19 -10.43 -8.70
N ILE A 116 -3.12 -9.82 -9.43
CA ILE A 116 -3.01 -9.66 -10.89
C ILE A 116 -1.84 -8.74 -11.24
N ALA A 117 -1.76 -7.58 -10.58
CA ALA A 117 -0.73 -6.58 -10.84
C ALA A 117 0.68 -7.08 -10.51
N THR A 118 0.87 -7.84 -9.42
CA THR A 118 2.18 -8.42 -9.09
C THR A 118 2.63 -9.45 -10.12
N LEU A 119 1.73 -10.29 -10.63
CA LEU A 119 2.06 -11.28 -11.65
C LEU A 119 2.45 -10.62 -12.98
N LYS A 120 1.72 -9.59 -13.41
CA LYS A 120 2.03 -8.80 -14.62
C LYS A 120 3.33 -7.99 -14.50
N SER A 121 3.53 -7.30 -13.38
CA SER A 121 4.68 -6.39 -13.18
C SER A 121 5.95 -7.07 -12.65
N ARG A 122 5.83 -8.26 -12.05
CA ARG A 122 6.86 -8.96 -11.26
C ARG A 122 7.33 -8.23 -10.00
N VAL A 123 6.76 -7.07 -9.68
CA VAL A 123 7.09 -6.33 -8.45
C VAL A 123 6.21 -6.86 -7.32
N PRO A 124 6.76 -7.16 -6.13
CA PRO A 124 5.95 -7.61 -4.99
C PRO A 124 5.06 -6.47 -4.47
N PHE A 125 3.85 -6.81 -4.02
CA PHE A 125 2.87 -5.87 -3.49
C PHE A 125 2.66 -6.05 -2.00
N ILE A 126 2.46 -4.92 -1.31
CA ILE A 126 1.89 -4.84 0.02
C ILE A 126 0.48 -4.29 -0.16
N HIS A 127 -0.50 -5.17 -0.03
CA HIS A 127 -1.90 -4.78 0.03
C HIS A 127 -2.27 -4.55 1.50
N PHE A 128 -2.61 -3.31 1.86
CA PHE A 128 -2.87 -2.94 3.24
C PHE A 128 -4.19 -2.21 3.42
N PHE A 129 -4.74 -2.35 4.62
CA PHE A 129 -5.97 -1.72 5.08
C PHE A 129 -5.89 -1.49 6.59
N ASP A 130 -6.70 -0.58 7.11
CA ASP A 130 -6.53 -0.09 8.48
C ASP A 130 -6.92 -1.15 9.51
N GLY A 131 -6.00 -1.44 10.44
CA GLY A 131 -6.21 -2.38 11.52
C GLY A 131 -7.36 -1.95 12.42
N PHE A 132 -8.21 -2.90 12.81
CA PHE A 132 -9.50 -2.70 13.48
C PHE A 132 -10.53 -1.95 12.64
N ARG A 133 -10.20 -0.75 12.17
CA ARG A 133 -11.12 0.13 11.43
C ARG A 133 -11.66 -0.48 10.14
N THR A 134 -10.85 -1.19 9.39
CA THR A 134 -11.30 -1.93 8.19
C THR A 134 -11.21 -3.44 8.41
N SER A 135 -10.16 -3.92 9.10
CA SER A 135 -9.93 -5.36 9.23
C SER A 135 -10.96 -6.11 10.09
N HIS A 136 -11.63 -5.41 11.00
CA HIS A 136 -12.67 -5.99 11.89
C HIS A 136 -14.04 -5.36 11.68
N GLU A 137 -14.18 -4.46 10.70
CA GLU A 137 -15.48 -3.91 10.34
C GLU A 137 -16.31 -4.99 9.64
N ILE A 138 -17.54 -5.20 10.11
CA ILE A 138 -18.51 -6.07 9.45
C ILE A 138 -19.37 -5.19 8.56
N ASN A 139 -19.25 -5.39 7.25
CA ASN A 139 -20.03 -4.66 6.25
C ASN A 139 -20.61 -5.63 5.21
N LYS A 140 -21.75 -5.27 4.62
CA LYS A 140 -22.36 -6.06 3.56
C LYS A 140 -21.64 -5.78 2.25
N ILE A 141 -20.80 -6.72 1.82
CA ILE A 141 -20.05 -6.63 0.56
C ILE A 141 -20.69 -7.48 -0.54
N VAL A 142 -20.35 -7.17 -1.78
CA VAL A 142 -20.59 -8.03 -2.95
C VAL A 142 -19.41 -8.98 -3.08
N PRO A 143 -19.59 -10.29 -2.80
CA PRO A 143 -18.51 -11.25 -2.91
C PRO A 143 -18.10 -11.47 -4.36
N LEU A 144 -16.82 -11.73 -4.60
CA LEU A 144 -16.33 -12.15 -5.91
C LEU A 144 -16.75 -13.59 -6.19
N ALA A 145 -17.25 -13.83 -7.41
CA ALA A 145 -17.54 -15.18 -7.86
C ALA A 145 -16.24 -15.90 -8.23
N ASP A 146 -16.16 -17.19 -7.90
CA ASP A 146 -15.02 -18.06 -8.21
C ASP A 146 -14.61 -18.01 -9.69
N ASP A 147 -15.58 -18.00 -10.61
CA ASP A 147 -15.33 -17.94 -12.05
C ASP A 147 -14.68 -16.62 -12.46
N THR A 148 -15.13 -15.50 -11.88
CA THR A 148 -14.55 -14.17 -12.12
C THR A 148 -13.10 -14.10 -11.64
N ILE A 149 -12.81 -14.68 -10.46
CA ILE A 149 -11.43 -14.75 -9.96
C ILE A 149 -10.55 -15.50 -10.95
N LEU A 150 -11.01 -16.68 -11.40
CA LEU A 150 -10.24 -17.53 -12.32
C LEU A 150 -10.06 -16.92 -13.71
N GLU A 151 -11.06 -16.21 -14.22
CA GLU A 151 -11.00 -15.51 -15.50
C GLU A 151 -9.98 -14.36 -15.48
N LEU A 152 -9.90 -13.64 -14.36
CA LEU A 152 -8.96 -12.54 -14.19
C LEU A 152 -7.52 -12.98 -13.90
N MET A 153 -7.26 -14.27 -13.63
CA MET A 153 -5.91 -14.75 -13.32
C MET A 153 -5.02 -14.78 -14.58
N PRO A 154 -3.86 -14.10 -14.56
CA PRO A 154 -2.97 -14.02 -15.71
C PRO A 154 -2.15 -15.31 -15.87
N GLN A 155 -2.73 -16.29 -16.56
CA GLN A 155 -2.16 -17.65 -16.66
C GLN A 155 -0.77 -17.68 -17.31
N ALA A 156 -0.55 -16.87 -18.35
CA ALA A 156 0.75 -16.79 -19.01
C ALA A 156 1.87 -16.30 -18.07
N GLU A 157 1.55 -15.35 -17.19
CA GLU A 157 2.46 -14.78 -16.20
C GLU A 157 2.74 -15.77 -15.06
N ILE A 158 1.74 -16.56 -14.67
CA ILE A 158 1.90 -17.68 -13.72
C ILE A 158 2.85 -18.72 -14.30
N ASP A 159 2.64 -19.12 -15.56
CA ASP A 159 3.50 -20.11 -16.22
C ASP A 159 4.92 -19.56 -16.42
N ALA A 160 5.05 -18.27 -16.73
CA ALA A 160 6.34 -17.60 -16.80
C ALA A 160 7.04 -17.54 -15.43
N HIS A 161 6.31 -17.35 -14.31
CA HIS A 161 6.88 -17.43 -12.96
C HIS A 161 7.42 -18.83 -12.67
N ARG A 162 6.65 -19.88 -13.00
CA ARG A 162 7.07 -21.28 -12.85
C ARG A 162 8.29 -21.62 -13.72
N ALA A 163 8.34 -21.11 -14.95
CA ALA A 163 9.49 -21.31 -15.85
C ALA A 163 10.79 -20.68 -15.31
N ARG A 164 10.69 -19.69 -14.40
CA ARG A 164 11.84 -19.09 -13.71
C ARG A 164 12.14 -19.76 -12.38
N ALA A 165 11.52 -20.88 -12.03
CA ALA A 165 11.82 -21.57 -10.77
C ALA A 165 13.26 -22.11 -10.75
N LEU A 166 13.82 -22.26 -9.55
CA LEU A 166 15.02 -23.04 -9.32
C LEU A 166 14.71 -24.52 -9.58
N ASN A 167 15.36 -25.10 -10.59
CA ASN A 167 15.19 -26.49 -10.98
C ASN A 167 16.56 -27.08 -11.38
N PRO A 168 16.95 -28.25 -10.86
CA PRO A 168 18.19 -28.92 -11.25
C PRO A 168 18.34 -29.18 -12.76
N GLU A 169 17.23 -29.37 -13.49
CA GLU A 169 17.24 -29.62 -14.94
C GLU A 169 17.57 -28.36 -15.77
N HIS A 170 17.37 -27.16 -15.20
CA HIS A 170 17.69 -25.88 -15.83
C HIS A 170 18.19 -24.89 -14.77
N PRO A 171 19.40 -25.11 -14.22
CA PRO A 171 19.86 -24.43 -13.02
C PRO A 171 20.23 -22.97 -13.30
N VAL A 172 19.94 -22.11 -12.33
CA VAL A 172 20.33 -20.70 -12.32
C VAL A 172 20.88 -20.32 -10.95
N ILE A 173 21.77 -19.34 -10.91
CA ILE A 173 22.30 -18.78 -9.65
C ILE A 173 21.57 -17.47 -9.35
N ARG A 174 21.22 -17.26 -8.07
CA ARG A 174 20.58 -16.04 -7.55
C ARG A 174 21.21 -15.62 -6.24
N GLY A 175 21.10 -14.33 -5.92
CA GLY A 175 21.60 -13.80 -4.65
C GLY A 175 23.12 -13.85 -4.52
N THR A 176 23.85 -13.61 -5.60
CA THR A 176 25.31 -13.51 -5.59
C THR A 176 25.79 -12.32 -4.75
N SER A 177 27.06 -12.34 -4.34
CA SER A 177 27.76 -11.14 -3.92
C SER A 177 28.21 -10.34 -5.15
N ALA A 178 28.11 -9.02 -5.08
CA ALA A 178 28.57 -8.12 -6.14
C ALA A 178 29.44 -7.02 -5.54
N ASN A 179 30.51 -6.68 -6.24
CA ASN A 179 31.41 -5.61 -5.87
C ASN A 179 30.86 -4.24 -6.35
N PRO A 180 31.46 -3.12 -5.91
CA PRO A 180 31.01 -1.78 -6.31
C PRO A 180 31.04 -1.51 -7.83
N ASP A 181 31.82 -2.29 -8.58
CA ASP A 181 31.96 -2.20 -10.03
C ASP A 181 30.67 -2.52 -10.82
N THR A 182 29.79 -3.35 -10.25
CA THR A 182 28.61 -3.91 -10.93
C THR A 182 27.32 -3.76 -10.14
N TYR A 183 27.40 -3.52 -8.82
CA TYR A 183 26.24 -3.46 -7.94
C TYR A 183 25.27 -2.35 -8.35
N PHE A 184 25.79 -1.15 -8.65
CA PHE A 184 24.93 0.00 -8.93
C PHE A 184 24.16 -0.17 -10.25
N GLN A 185 24.85 -0.61 -11.30
CA GLN A 185 24.26 -0.88 -12.62
C GLN A 185 23.20 -1.98 -12.52
N SER A 186 23.47 -3.05 -11.76
CA SER A 186 22.53 -4.14 -11.54
C SER A 186 21.30 -3.69 -10.76
N ARG A 187 21.44 -2.73 -9.83
CA ARG A 187 20.32 -2.19 -9.07
C ARG A 187 19.41 -1.34 -9.95
N GLU A 188 19.98 -0.43 -10.73
CA GLU A 188 19.25 0.43 -11.67
C GLU A 188 18.66 -0.34 -12.85
N ALA A 189 19.18 -1.53 -13.16
CA ALA A 189 18.59 -2.41 -14.16
C ALA A 189 17.13 -2.76 -13.86
N THR A 190 16.67 -2.67 -12.60
CA THR A 190 15.27 -2.96 -12.24
C THR A 190 14.29 -1.83 -12.59
N ASN A 191 14.77 -0.64 -12.97
CA ASN A 191 13.92 0.53 -13.21
C ASN A 191 12.79 0.34 -14.24
N PRO A 192 12.99 -0.35 -15.38
CA PRO A 192 11.90 -0.57 -16.35
C PRO A 192 10.69 -1.30 -15.75
N TRP A 193 10.92 -2.24 -14.82
CA TRP A 193 9.84 -2.94 -14.13
C TRP A 193 9.05 -1.99 -13.25
N TYR A 194 9.73 -1.16 -12.45
CA TYR A 194 9.07 -0.19 -11.57
C TYR A 194 8.32 0.90 -12.33
N ASN A 195 8.85 1.36 -13.47
CA ASN A 195 8.19 2.35 -14.32
C ASN A 195 6.87 1.82 -14.90
N ALA A 196 6.80 0.51 -15.19
CA ALA A 196 5.61 -0.13 -15.75
C ALA A 196 4.55 -0.53 -14.69
N VAL A 197 4.87 -0.54 -13.39
CA VAL A 197 3.93 -0.99 -12.34
C VAL A 197 2.64 -0.17 -12.35
N TYR A 198 2.73 1.16 -12.54
CA TYR A 198 1.53 2.01 -12.55
C TYR A 198 0.54 1.55 -13.63
N ASP A 199 1.02 1.33 -14.85
CA ASP A 199 0.22 0.90 -15.99
C ASP A 199 -0.37 -0.51 -15.75
N HIS A 200 0.40 -1.42 -15.13
CA HIS A 200 -0.11 -2.74 -14.76
C HIS A 200 -1.21 -2.69 -13.69
N VAL A 201 -1.12 -1.79 -12.73
CA VAL A 201 -2.17 -1.59 -11.71
C VAL A 201 -3.42 -0.99 -12.35
N GLU A 202 -3.26 0.03 -13.19
CA GLU A 202 -4.38 0.65 -13.91
C GLU A 202 -5.09 -0.35 -14.81
N GLN A 203 -4.34 -1.16 -15.58
CA GLN A 203 -4.91 -2.23 -16.38
C GLN A 203 -5.62 -3.28 -15.52
N ALA A 204 -5.04 -3.69 -14.38
CA ALA A 204 -5.68 -4.64 -13.47
C ALA A 204 -6.99 -4.07 -12.88
N MET A 205 -7.05 -2.78 -12.56
CA MET A 205 -8.27 -2.11 -12.11
C MET A 205 -9.33 -2.04 -13.23
N ASN A 206 -8.92 -1.80 -14.49
CA ASN A 206 -9.83 -1.78 -15.63
C ASN A 206 -10.37 -3.18 -15.98
N ASP A 207 -9.50 -4.20 -15.98
CA ASP A 207 -9.91 -5.60 -16.18
C ASP A 207 -10.92 -6.02 -15.10
N PHE A 208 -10.64 -5.64 -13.85
CA PHE A 208 -11.54 -5.88 -12.72
C PHE A 208 -12.88 -5.17 -12.88
N ALA A 209 -12.87 -3.90 -13.34
CA ALA A 209 -14.08 -3.13 -13.58
C ALA A 209 -14.93 -3.73 -14.69
N ALA A 210 -14.31 -4.22 -15.78
CA ALA A 210 -15.01 -4.89 -16.87
C ALA A 210 -15.72 -6.17 -16.40
N ALA A 211 -15.10 -6.92 -15.48
CA ALA A 211 -15.67 -8.17 -14.98
C ALA A 211 -16.71 -7.99 -13.85
N THR A 212 -16.61 -6.92 -13.06
CA THR A 212 -17.40 -6.75 -11.81
C THR A 212 -18.32 -5.53 -11.79
N GLY A 213 -18.12 -4.59 -12.71
CA GLY A 213 -18.79 -3.28 -12.76
C GLY A 213 -18.24 -2.25 -11.76
N ARG A 214 -17.24 -2.58 -10.93
CA ARG A 214 -16.65 -1.67 -9.94
C ARG A 214 -15.35 -1.07 -10.47
N GLN A 215 -15.36 0.22 -10.78
CA GLN A 215 -14.21 0.94 -11.30
C GLN A 215 -13.37 1.53 -10.16
N TYR A 216 -12.05 1.41 -10.29
CA TYR A 216 -11.07 2.04 -9.42
C TYR A 216 -10.01 2.76 -10.25
N GLN A 217 -9.31 3.71 -9.63
CA GLN A 217 -8.10 4.30 -10.19
C GLN A 217 -7.00 4.40 -9.12
N PRO A 218 -5.71 4.40 -9.50
CA PRO A 218 -4.61 4.57 -8.55
C PRO A 218 -4.71 5.83 -7.68
N PHE A 219 -5.28 6.91 -8.25
CA PHE A 219 -5.66 8.14 -7.57
C PHE A 219 -7.05 8.55 -8.01
N GLU A 220 -7.96 8.79 -7.07
CA GLU A 220 -9.35 9.17 -7.37
C GLU A 220 -9.70 10.49 -6.70
N TYR A 221 -10.35 11.39 -7.43
CA TYR A 221 -10.86 12.64 -6.89
C TYR A 221 -12.36 12.54 -6.63
N TYR A 222 -12.81 13.07 -5.49
CA TYR A 222 -14.22 13.19 -5.13
C TYR A 222 -14.51 14.57 -4.55
N GLY A 223 -15.59 15.21 -5.00
CA GLY A 223 -16.02 16.52 -4.51
C GLY A 223 -16.26 17.56 -5.62
N HIS A 224 -16.24 18.83 -5.24
CA HIS A 224 -16.58 19.92 -6.17
C HIS A 224 -15.58 20.00 -7.35
N PRO A 225 -16.01 20.09 -8.62
CA PRO A 225 -15.09 20.16 -9.77
C PRO A 225 -14.11 21.34 -9.75
N GLN A 226 -14.50 22.42 -9.07
CA GLN A 226 -13.69 23.62 -8.83
C GLN A 226 -13.38 23.80 -7.34
N ALA A 227 -12.97 22.74 -6.64
CA ALA A 227 -12.64 22.85 -5.22
C ALA A 227 -11.53 23.87 -4.96
N GLU A 228 -11.68 24.63 -3.89
CA GLU A 228 -10.69 25.62 -3.41
C GLU A 228 -9.84 25.01 -2.28
N ARG A 229 -10.36 23.99 -1.60
CA ARG A 229 -9.67 23.23 -0.55
C ARG A 229 -9.81 21.75 -0.84
N VAL A 230 -8.67 21.06 -0.88
CA VAL A 230 -8.61 19.62 -1.12
C VAL A 230 -7.73 18.95 -0.08
N ILE A 231 -8.24 17.87 0.49
CA ILE A 231 -7.48 17.00 1.39
C ILE A 231 -7.00 15.77 0.62
N ILE A 232 -5.75 15.36 0.84
CA ILE A 232 -5.17 14.16 0.24
C ILE A 232 -4.97 13.14 1.35
N LEU A 233 -5.56 11.96 1.24
CA LEU A 233 -5.43 10.92 2.26
C LEU A 233 -5.54 9.50 1.68
N MET A 234 -5.18 8.53 2.51
CA MET A 234 -5.26 7.10 2.24
C MET A 234 -5.92 6.39 3.42
N GLY A 235 -6.42 5.17 3.20
CA GLY A 235 -7.04 4.35 4.25
C GLY A 235 -8.47 4.73 4.57
N SER A 236 -8.98 4.25 5.70
CA SER A 236 -10.41 4.27 6.03
C SER A 236 -10.97 5.67 6.30
N ALA A 237 -10.09 6.64 6.57
CA ALA A 237 -10.48 8.04 6.70
C ALA A 237 -11.15 8.59 5.43
N ILE A 238 -10.94 7.95 4.26
CA ILE A 238 -11.60 8.31 3.00
C ILE A 238 -13.12 8.29 3.14
N GLY A 239 -13.70 7.21 3.67
CA GLY A 239 -15.16 7.08 3.77
C GLY A 239 -15.79 8.20 4.61
N THR A 240 -15.20 8.51 5.76
CA THR A 240 -15.66 9.63 6.61
C THR A 240 -15.46 10.99 5.94
N CYS A 241 -14.35 11.20 5.24
CA CYS A 241 -14.13 12.45 4.51
C CYS A 241 -15.12 12.64 3.37
N GLU A 242 -15.52 11.59 2.67
CA GLU A 242 -16.55 11.67 1.62
C GLU A 242 -17.90 12.11 2.18
N GLU A 243 -18.33 11.52 3.30
CA GLU A 243 -19.58 11.90 3.99
C GLU A 243 -19.57 13.38 4.41
N VAL A 244 -18.44 13.86 4.93
CA VAL A 244 -18.27 15.29 5.28
C VAL A 244 -18.25 16.18 4.04
N VAL A 245 -17.59 15.74 2.95
CA VAL A 245 -17.58 16.48 1.69
C VAL A 245 -19.01 16.62 1.17
N ASP A 246 -19.83 15.58 1.21
CA ASP A 246 -21.23 15.62 0.77
C ASP A 246 -22.02 16.68 1.53
N GLU A 247 -21.92 16.71 2.85
CA GLU A 247 -22.60 17.72 3.68
C GLU A 247 -22.09 19.15 3.41
N LEU A 248 -20.80 19.33 3.12
CA LEU A 248 -20.25 20.63 2.79
C LEU A 248 -20.67 21.08 1.37
N LEU A 249 -20.86 20.15 0.44
CA LEU A 249 -21.39 20.44 -0.89
C LEU A 249 -22.84 20.92 -0.84
N THR A 250 -23.70 20.36 0.04
CA THR A 250 -25.09 20.84 0.20
C THR A 250 -25.14 22.29 0.71
N ARG A 251 -24.11 22.72 1.45
CA ARG A 251 -23.93 24.10 1.94
C ARG A 251 -23.27 25.04 0.92
N GLY A 252 -22.96 24.54 -0.28
CA GLY A 252 -22.32 25.31 -1.35
C GLY A 252 -20.82 25.52 -1.17
N GLU A 253 -20.16 24.78 -0.28
CA GLU A 253 -18.72 24.89 -0.10
C GLU A 253 -17.96 24.12 -1.18
N LYS A 254 -16.89 24.73 -1.70
CA LYS A 254 -16.06 24.14 -2.77
C LYS A 254 -14.92 23.31 -2.18
N VAL A 255 -15.25 22.10 -1.74
CA VAL A 255 -14.29 21.17 -1.12
C VAL A 255 -14.17 19.87 -1.93
N GLY A 256 -13.06 19.16 -1.73
CA GLY A 256 -12.87 17.82 -2.29
C GLY A 256 -11.83 16.99 -1.54
N VAL A 257 -11.80 15.71 -1.86
CA VAL A 257 -10.86 14.72 -1.35
C VAL A 257 -10.17 14.00 -2.51
N LEU A 258 -8.85 13.87 -2.42
CA LEU A 258 -8.05 13.06 -3.32
C LEU A 258 -7.63 11.78 -2.58
N LYS A 259 -8.16 10.66 -3.05
CA LYS A 259 -7.97 9.31 -2.52
C LYS A 259 -6.69 8.72 -3.11
N VAL A 260 -5.76 8.33 -2.24
CA VAL A 260 -4.54 7.63 -2.66
C VAL A 260 -4.75 6.13 -2.49
N ARG A 261 -4.86 5.40 -3.60
CA ARG A 261 -4.95 3.93 -3.60
C ARG A 261 -3.58 3.30 -3.79
N LEU A 262 -2.88 3.69 -4.85
CA LEU A 262 -1.50 3.26 -5.10
C LEU A 262 -0.51 4.26 -4.48
N TYR A 263 0.00 3.95 -3.29
CA TYR A 263 0.99 4.78 -2.62
C TYR A 263 2.40 4.60 -3.21
N ARG A 264 2.74 3.38 -3.65
CA ARG A 264 4.01 3.07 -4.33
C ARG A 264 3.79 2.13 -5.52
N PRO A 265 4.44 2.37 -6.67
CA PRO A 265 5.22 3.57 -7.01
C PRO A 265 4.32 4.81 -7.11
N PHE A 266 4.87 5.97 -6.75
CA PHE A 266 4.11 7.22 -6.68
C PHE A 266 4.19 7.98 -8.00
N SER A 267 3.08 8.07 -8.75
CA SER A 267 3.03 8.83 -10.01
C SER A 267 2.65 10.29 -9.76
N ALA A 268 3.67 11.17 -9.74
CA ALA A 268 3.44 12.62 -9.63
C ALA A 268 2.64 13.18 -10.82
N LYS A 269 2.83 12.62 -12.02
CA LYS A 269 2.10 13.01 -13.24
C LYS A 269 0.61 12.72 -13.10
N THR A 270 0.26 11.52 -12.62
CA THR A 270 -1.15 11.15 -12.44
C THR A 270 -1.77 11.97 -11.32
N LEU A 271 -1.07 12.20 -10.21
CA LEU A 271 -1.56 13.06 -9.13
C LEU A 271 -1.88 14.48 -9.62
N ALA A 272 -1.02 15.05 -10.47
CA ALA A 272 -1.27 16.36 -11.06
C ALA A 272 -2.48 16.34 -12.02
N THR A 273 -2.65 15.25 -12.77
CA THR A 273 -3.77 15.10 -13.72
C THR A 273 -5.11 14.89 -13.00
N SER A 274 -5.13 14.12 -11.90
CA SER A 274 -6.32 13.93 -11.08
C SER A 274 -6.72 15.17 -10.29
N SER A 275 -5.84 16.19 -10.22
CA SER A 275 -6.10 17.47 -9.57
C SER A 275 -6.41 18.64 -10.53
N THR A 276 -6.50 18.37 -11.84
CA THR A 276 -6.69 19.41 -12.86
C THR A 276 -8.08 20.06 -12.75
N GLY A 277 -8.13 21.28 -12.19
CA GLY A 277 -9.37 22.03 -11.90
C GLY A 277 -9.39 22.67 -10.51
N ILE A 278 -8.50 22.21 -9.62
CA ILE A 278 -8.41 22.68 -8.23
C ILE A 278 -7.58 23.97 -8.19
N ARG A 279 -8.21 25.10 -7.82
CA ARG A 279 -7.51 26.34 -7.49
C ARG A 279 -7.27 26.36 -5.98
N THR A 280 -6.20 25.72 -5.51
CA THR A 280 -5.83 25.85 -4.11
C THR A 280 -5.32 27.28 -3.86
N GLN A 281 -6.10 28.10 -3.16
CA GLN A 281 -5.54 29.29 -2.53
C GLN A 281 -4.52 28.80 -1.50
N ARG A 282 -3.23 29.10 -1.71
CA ARG A 282 -2.22 28.87 -0.66
C ARG A 282 -2.66 29.68 0.55
N GLY A 283 -3.22 29.00 1.55
CA GLY A 283 -3.54 29.60 2.84
C GLY A 283 -2.30 30.35 3.32
N GLY A 284 -2.44 31.68 3.44
CA GLY A 284 -1.38 32.53 3.95
C GLY A 284 -0.88 31.96 5.27
N THR A 285 0.44 32.00 5.45
CA THR A 285 1.08 31.76 6.74
C THR A 285 0.42 32.66 7.78
N GLY A 286 -0.55 32.10 8.50
CA GLY A 286 -1.14 32.72 9.67
C GLY A 286 -0.04 32.85 10.70
N GLN A 287 0.49 34.07 10.83
CA GLN A 287 1.28 34.44 11.99
C GLN A 287 0.49 34.03 13.22
N ASN A 288 1.10 33.16 13.99
CA ASN A 288 0.60 32.60 15.23
C ASN A 288 0.17 33.75 16.16
N GLN A 289 -1.12 34.10 16.14
CA GLN A 289 -1.69 35.03 17.12
C GLN A 289 -1.71 34.29 18.44
N ARG A 290 -0.64 34.49 19.23
CA ARG A 290 -0.63 34.15 20.65
C ARG A 290 -1.83 34.83 21.30
N THR A 291 -2.77 34.02 21.75
CA THR A 291 -3.83 34.39 22.68
C THR A 291 -3.22 35.14 23.88
N ARG A 292 -3.37 36.46 23.89
CA ARG A 292 -3.17 37.27 25.09
C ARG A 292 -4.31 36.93 26.05
N CYS A 293 -4.02 36.10 27.05
CA CYS A 293 -4.87 36.02 28.23
C CYS A 293 -4.83 37.38 28.97
N PRO A 294 -5.98 37.96 29.35
CA PRO A 294 -6.00 39.23 30.06
C PRO A 294 -5.72 39.02 31.56
N GLY A 295 -4.76 39.78 32.08
CA GLY A 295 -4.72 40.24 33.46
C GLY A 295 -4.37 39.19 34.54
N ARG A 296 -3.08 39.08 34.87
CA ARG A 296 -2.66 38.97 36.26
C ARG A 296 -1.33 39.70 36.47
N THR A 297 -1.43 40.72 37.30
CA THR A 297 -0.39 41.56 37.88
C THR A 297 0.69 40.73 38.58
N ALA A 298 1.95 40.96 38.21
CA ALA A 298 3.10 40.64 39.05
C ALA A 298 4.28 41.55 38.68
N LEU A 299 4.38 42.64 39.44
CA LEU A 299 5.60 43.21 40.04
C LEU A 299 6.88 43.28 39.20
N SER A 300 7.27 44.54 38.97
CA SER A 300 8.61 45.06 38.71
C SER A 300 9.70 44.49 39.62
N GLY A 301 10.89 44.22 39.08
CA GLY A 301 12.11 44.13 39.88
C GLY A 301 13.31 43.53 39.16
N CYS A 302 14.40 44.31 39.14
CA CYS A 302 15.82 43.92 39.03
C CYS A 302 16.37 43.40 37.69
N ASP A 303 16.92 44.35 36.94
CA ASP A 303 18.35 44.56 36.66
C ASP A 303 19.39 43.42 36.75
N ASP A 304 20.39 43.62 35.88
CA ASP A 304 21.80 43.21 35.93
C ASP A 304 22.29 41.84 35.37
N ARG A 305 22.98 41.97 34.23
CA ARG A 305 24.38 41.55 33.91
C ARG A 305 24.80 40.07 33.83
N THR A 306 25.78 39.91 32.94
CA THR A 306 26.75 38.81 32.73
C THR A 306 26.22 37.60 31.93
N GLY A 307 26.95 37.00 30.99
CA GLY A 307 28.27 37.24 30.43
C GLY A 307 28.57 36.26 29.29
N ARG A 308 29.21 36.77 28.24
CA ARG A 308 30.25 36.16 27.37
C ARG A 308 30.39 34.61 27.28
N SER A 309 30.31 34.14 26.03
CA SER A 309 31.20 33.18 25.35
C SER A 309 31.69 31.93 26.11
N LEU A 310 31.27 30.76 25.61
CA LEU A 310 32.10 29.79 24.87
C LEU A 310 31.23 29.10 23.83
#